data_AF-A0A2V6LB96-F1
#
_entry.id   AF-A0A2V6LB96-F1
#
_cell.length_a   1.000
_cell.length_b   1.000
_cell.length_c   1.000
_cell.angle_alpha   90.00
_cell.angle_beta   90.00
_cell.angle_gamma   90.00
#
_symmetry.space_group_name_H-M   'P 1'
#
loop_
_entity.id
_entity.type
_entity.pdbx_description
1 polymer ?
#
loop_
_entity_poly.entity_id
_entity_poly.type
_entity_poly.pdbx_seq_one_letter_code
_entity_poly.pdbx_strand_id
1 'polypeptide(L)' 'HVNDSKTARDSRVDRHEHIGKGKIGLDAFRFIMRHRRFRKIPKVLETPKGKDLAEDVANLKTLRALADKNDE' A
#
# COMPACT_ATOMS: atom_id res chain seq x y z
N HIS A 1 5.79 3.27 6.81
CA HIS A 1 4.33 3.13 6.63
C HIS A 1 4.05 2.93 5.15
N VAL A 2 2.97 2.25 4.79
CA VAL A 2 2.64 1.90 3.40
C VAL A 2 1.30 2.51 3.03
N ASN A 3 1.34 3.74 2.53
CA ASN A 3 0.15 4.50 2.16
C ASN A 3 0.29 4.92 0.69
N ASP A 4 -0.78 4.80 -0.09
CA ASP A 4 -0.81 5.42 -1.41
C ASP A 4 -1.08 6.94 -1.26
N SER A 5 -0.91 7.71 -2.32
CA SER A 5 -1.11 9.16 -2.30
C SER A 5 -2.30 9.57 -3.17
N LYS A 6 -3.20 10.39 -2.64
CA LYS A 6 -4.25 11.04 -3.44
C LYS A 6 -3.69 12.06 -4.42
N THR A 7 -2.49 12.58 -4.15
CA THR A 7 -1.91 13.71 -4.87
C THR A 7 -0.67 13.32 -5.66
N ALA A 8 -0.35 14.12 -6.68
CA ALA A 8 0.84 13.91 -7.50
C ALA A 8 2.13 14.02 -6.66
N ARG A 9 3.21 13.44 -7.19
CA ARG A 9 4.56 13.60 -6.64
C ARG A 9 4.89 15.09 -6.49
N ASP A 10 5.56 15.43 -5.39
CA ASP A 10 6.01 16.80 -5.07
C ASP A 10 4.89 17.82 -4.79
N SER A 11 3.65 17.37 -4.59
CA SER A 11 2.53 18.25 -4.22
C SER A 11 2.68 18.94 -2.86
N ARG A 12 3.53 18.41 -1.97
CA ARG A 12 3.65 18.77 -0.54
C ARG A 12 2.33 18.63 0.23
N VAL A 13 1.42 17.79 -0.26
CA VAL A 13 0.13 17.52 0.37
C VAL A 13 0.12 16.10 0.92
N ASP A 14 -0.04 15.98 2.24
CA ASP A 14 -0.10 14.69 2.93
C ASP A 14 -1.55 14.16 2.97
N ARG A 15 -1.95 13.50 1.88
CA ARG A 15 -3.28 12.88 1.75
C ARG A 15 -3.14 11.44 1.31
N HIS A 16 -3.24 10.54 2.29
CA HIS A 16 -3.20 9.10 2.07
C HIS A 16 -4.39 8.59 1.25
N GLU A 17 -4.14 7.55 0.46
CA GLU A 17 -5.11 6.81 -0.32
C GLU A 17 -4.94 5.29 -0.11
N HIS A 18 -6.00 4.53 -0.37
CA HIS A 18 -5.98 3.07 -0.35
C HIS A 18 -5.00 2.50 -1.39
N ILE A 19 -4.48 1.31 -1.12
CA ILE A 19 -3.40 0.68 -1.90
C ILE A 19 -3.82 0.50 -3.36
N GLY A 20 -3.09 1.13 -4.28
CA GLY A 20 -3.34 1.04 -5.72
C GLY A 20 -4.45 1.94 -6.24
N LYS A 21 -5.10 2.74 -5.37
CA LYS A 21 -6.12 3.71 -5.76
C LYS A 21 -5.55 5.13 -5.89
N GLY A 22 -4.29 5.34 -5.52
CA GLY A 22 -3.62 6.63 -5.59
C GLY A 22 -2.66 6.78 -6.76
N LYS A 23 -1.81 7.79 -6.67
CA LYS A 23 -0.83 8.17 -7.70
C LYS A 23 0.49 7.40 -7.60
N ILE A 24 0.74 6.68 -6.51
CA ILE A 24 1.94 5.83 -6.38
C ILE A 24 1.74 4.53 -7.15
N GLY A 25 0.56 3.91 -7.00
CA GLY A 25 0.18 2.72 -7.77
C GLY A 25 0.80 1.40 -7.29
N LEU A 26 0.27 0.29 -7.80
CA LEU A 26 0.54 -1.07 -7.31
C LEU A 26 2.00 -1.54 -7.49
N ASP A 27 2.70 -1.05 -8.52
CA ASP A 27 4.06 -1.51 -8.84
C ASP A 27 5.07 -1.16 -7.74
N ALA A 28 4.93 0.02 -7.14
CA ALA A 28 5.75 0.43 -6.00
C ALA A 28 5.50 -0.45 -4.78
N PHE A 29 4.23 -0.79 -4.51
CA PHE A 29 3.88 -1.68 -3.39
C PHE A 29 4.39 -3.10 -3.65
N ARG A 30 4.27 -3.62 -4.86
CA ARG A 30 4.85 -4.92 -5.24
C ARG A 30 6.35 -4.95 -5.01
N PHE A 31 7.05 -3.89 -5.40
CA PHE A 31 8.48 -3.74 -5.11
C PHE A 31 8.76 -3.77 -3.60
N ILE A 32 8.07 -2.95 -2.81
CA ILE A 32 8.26 -2.88 -1.35
C ILE A 32 7.99 -4.23 -0.68
N MET A 33 6.93 -4.93 -1.09
CA MET A 33 6.51 -6.20 -0.50
C MET A 33 7.48 -7.35 -0.83
N ARG A 34 8.08 -7.36 -2.03
CA ARG A 34 8.98 -8.43 -2.49
C ARG A 34 10.47 -8.17 -2.22
N HIS A 35 10.87 -6.92 -1.98
CA HIS A 35 12.29 -6.57 -1.89
C HIS A 35 12.95 -7.11 -0.60
N ARG A 36 14.06 -7.85 -0.76
CA ARG A 36 14.79 -8.53 0.35
C ARG A 36 15.13 -7.61 1.53
N ARG A 37 15.60 -6.39 1.24
CA ARG A 37 15.93 -5.35 2.26
C ARG A 37 14.78 -5.04 3.21
N PHE A 38 13.52 -5.18 2.79
CA PHE A 38 12.37 -4.80 3.60
C PHE A 38 11.66 -6.00 4.24
N ARG A 39 12.15 -7.23 4.03
CA ARG A 39 11.46 -8.47 4.45
C ARG A 39 11.11 -8.49 5.95
N LYS A 40 12.03 -8.05 6.81
CA LYS A 40 11.85 -8.06 8.28
C LYS A 40 11.27 -6.75 8.84
N ILE A 41 11.00 -5.76 8.00
CA ILE A 41 10.50 -4.46 8.44
C ILE A 41 8.97 -4.54 8.57
N PRO A 42 8.36 -4.14 9.69
CA PRO A 42 6.91 -4.02 9.82
C PRO A 42 6.33 -3.03 8.80
N LYS A 43 5.15 -3.34 8.25
CA LYS A 43 4.41 -2.45 7.34
C LYS A 43 3.12 -2.04 8.05
N VAL A 44 2.92 -0.74 8.20
CA VAL A 44 1.78 -0.13 8.89
C VAL A 44 0.92 0.63 7.88
N LEU A 45 -0.39 0.40 7.91
CA LEU A 45 -1.40 1.06 7.07
C LEU A 45 -2.04 2.23 7.83
N GLU A 46 -1.94 3.43 7.27
CA GLU A 46 -2.53 4.67 7.79
C GLU A 46 -3.48 5.29 6.76
N THR A 47 -4.09 4.44 5.93
CA THR A 47 -5.09 4.81 4.94
C THR A 47 -6.40 5.27 5.60
N PRO A 48 -7.27 6.02 4.92
CA PRO A 48 -8.61 6.34 5.43
C PRO A 48 -9.35 5.09 5.92
N LYS A 49 -10.13 5.23 7.01
CA LYS A 49 -10.80 4.11 7.68
C LYS A 49 -12.32 4.28 7.60
N GLY A 50 -13.02 3.23 7.19
CA GLY A 50 -14.46 3.08 7.38
C GLY A 50 -14.80 2.66 8.82
N LYS A 51 -16.10 2.65 9.15
CA LYS A 51 -16.59 2.27 10.49
C LYS A 51 -16.31 0.82 10.87
N ASP A 52 -16.26 -0.06 9.87
CA ASP A 52 -16.08 -1.51 10.03
C ASP A 52 -14.67 -1.98 9.63
N LEU A 53 -13.77 -1.05 9.28
CA LEU A 53 -12.41 -1.34 8.81
C LEU A 53 -12.36 -2.26 7.57
N ALA A 54 -13.43 -2.34 6.79
CA ALA A 54 -13.47 -3.17 5.58
C ALA A 54 -12.35 -2.81 4.60
N GLU A 55 -11.98 -1.53 4.54
CA GLU A 55 -10.90 -1.05 3.68
C GLU A 55 -9.52 -1.52 4.14
N ASP A 56 -9.30 -1.69 5.45
CA ASP A 56 -8.06 -2.24 5.97
C ASP A 56 -7.93 -3.71 5.62
N VAL A 57 -9.01 -4.47 5.74
CA VAL A 57 -9.06 -5.87 5.30
C VAL A 57 -8.76 -5.97 3.81
N ALA A 58 -9.36 -5.11 2.98
CA ALA A 58 -9.10 -5.06 1.55
C ALA A 58 -7.63 -4.70 1.24
N ASN A 59 -7.09 -3.65 1.86
CA ASN A 59 -5.70 -3.22 1.68
C ASN A 59 -4.70 -4.32 2.10
N LEU A 60 -4.95 -4.99 3.22
CA LEU A 60 -4.12 -6.11 3.68
C LEU A 60 -4.17 -7.30 2.72
N LYS A 61 -5.36 -7.63 2.17
CA LYS A 61 -5.49 -8.68 1.15
C LYS A 61 -4.68 -8.33 -0.10
N THR A 62 -4.78 -7.09 -0.59
CA THR A 62 -4.00 -6.62 -1.74
C THR A 62 -2.50 -6.71 -1.46
N LEU A 63 -2.02 -6.20 -0.32
CA LEU A 63 -0.59 -6.24 0.01
C LEU A 63 -0.05 -7.66 0.16
N ARG A 64 -0.84 -8.59 0.73
CA ARG A 64 -0.48 -10.01 0.82
C ARG A 64 -0.39 -10.66 -0.56
N ALA A 65 -1.38 -10.42 -1.43
CA ALA A 65 -1.35 -10.92 -2.80
C ALA A 65 -0.14 -10.40 -3.58
N LEU A 66 0.24 -9.13 -3.40
CA LEU A 66 1.45 -8.56 -4.01
C LEU A 66 2.76 -9.16 -3.46
N ALA A 67 2.75 -9.71 -2.25
CA ALA A 67 3.91 -10.37 -1.65
C ALA A 67 4.13 -11.78 -2.21
N ASP A 68 3.04 -12.46 -2.60
CA ASP A 68 3.09 -13.78 -3.21
C ASP A 68 3.80 -13.69 -4.57
N LYS A 69 4.60 -14.70 -4.90
CA LYS A 69 5.39 -14.75 -6.15
C LYS A 69 4.66 -15.44 -7.30
N ASN A 70 3.38 -15.77 -7.13
CA ASN A 70 2.61 -16.60 -8.07
C ASN A 70 2.11 -15.83 -9.32
N ASP A 71 2.71 -14.69 -9.63
CA ASP A 71 2.52 -14.02 -10.92
C ASP A 71 3.54 -14.61 -11.92
N GLU A 72 3.27 -15.84 -12.39
CA GLU A 72 3.81 -16.42 -13.62
C GLU A 72 2.64 -16.78 -14.54
#